data_AF-A0A4S8MRR7-F1
#
_entry.id   AF-A0A4S8MRR7-F1
#
_cell.length_a   1.000
_cell.length_b   1.000
_cell.length_c   1.000
_cell.angle_alpha   90.00
_cell.angle_beta   90.00
_cell.angle_gamma   90.00
#
_symmetry.space_group_name_H-M   'P 1'
#
loop_
_entity.id
_entity.type
_entity.pdbx_description
1 polymer ?
#
loop_
_entity_poly.entity_id
_entity_poly.type
_entity_poly.pdbx_seq_one_letter_code
_entity_poly.pdbx_strand_id
1 'polypeptide(L)'
;MALHNSVSQIKLYVSAQPAKCGFIQCSYTYLYFSVFSKALTDLHNTILDFTPYFTEKRYRFIDIRAFLDQRKLDVYESTSLQIGFPAHAVISYVWSGLTAERSQLETEQFFRVFCGIHEDGSPREDGGPINLKVLEYVCLYASSPSGLSCRYLWLDRVCILQTSKQDKAWQI
;
A
#
# COMPACT_ATOMS: atom_id res chain seq x y z
N MET A 1 12.86 -22.67 -32.69
CA MET A 1 12.36 -21.29 -32.66
C MET A 1 10.93 -21.34 -32.13
N ALA A 2 10.76 -21.22 -30.82
CA ALA A 2 9.45 -21.16 -30.17
C ALA A 2 9.57 -20.16 -29.01
N LEU A 3 9.01 -18.98 -29.20
CA LEU A 3 8.90 -17.93 -28.19
C LEU A 3 7.76 -18.31 -27.26
N HIS A 4 8.08 -18.75 -26.04
CA HIS A 4 7.09 -18.96 -24.99
C HIS A 4 6.86 -17.63 -24.29
N ASN A 5 5.83 -16.88 -24.72
CA ASN A 5 5.32 -15.72 -23.99
C ASN A 5 4.65 -16.20 -22.71
N SER A 6 5.38 -16.20 -21.60
CA SER A 6 4.82 -16.40 -20.26
C SER A 6 4.25 -15.07 -19.76
N VAL A 7 2.93 -14.94 -19.83
CA VAL A 7 2.20 -13.83 -19.20
C VAL A 7 2.16 -14.09 -17.70
N SER A 8 2.87 -13.28 -16.92
CA SER A 8 2.91 -13.38 -15.45
C SER A 8 1.53 -13.13 -14.86
N GLN A 9 0.93 -14.16 -14.27
CA GLN A 9 -0.35 -14.03 -13.56
C GLN A 9 -0.14 -13.37 -12.19
N ILE A 10 -0.60 -12.13 -12.07
CA ILE A 10 -0.73 -11.43 -10.79
C ILE A 10 -1.91 -12.06 -10.04
N LYS A 11 -1.66 -12.74 -8.91
CA LYS A 11 -2.72 -13.16 -7.99
C LYS A 11 -3.08 -11.97 -7.08
N LEU A 12 -4.04 -11.17 -7.53
CA LEU A 12 -4.68 -10.14 -6.71
C LEU A 12 -5.69 -10.82 -5.77
N TYR A 13 -5.38 -10.89 -4.47
CA TYR A 13 -6.38 -11.24 -3.46
C TYR A 13 -7.13 -9.98 -3.07
N VAL A 14 -8.23 -9.72 -3.78
CA VAL A 14 -9.11 -8.59 -3.49
C VAL A 14 -10.26 -9.08 -2.63
N SER A 15 -10.25 -8.72 -1.34
CA SER A 15 -11.44 -8.83 -0.49
C SER A 15 -12.13 -7.47 -0.49
N ALA A 16 -13.36 -7.42 -1.00
CA ALA A 16 -14.23 -6.25 -0.92
C ALA A 16 -15.46 -6.62 -0.10
N GLN A 17 -15.73 -5.89 0.98
CA GLN A 17 -16.94 -6.09 1.76
C GLN A 17 -18.12 -5.36 1.11
N PRO A 18 -19.20 -6.05 0.72
CA PRO A 18 -20.41 -5.40 0.24
C PRO A 18 -21.12 -4.72 1.41
N ALA A 19 -21.34 -3.40 1.32
CA ALA A 19 -22.13 -2.66 2.29
C ALA A 19 -23.63 -2.97 2.10
N LYS A 20 -24.26 -3.60 3.10
CA LYS A 20 -25.72 -3.68 3.19
C LYS A 20 -26.27 -2.43 3.87
N CYS A 21 -27.29 -1.85 3.26
CA CYS A 21 -28.00 -0.64 3.67
C CYS A 21 -28.60 -0.78 5.08
N GLY A 22 -28.36 0.22 5.93
CA GLY A 22 -28.95 0.38 7.26
C GLY A 22 -28.58 1.74 7.83
N PHE A 23 -29.48 2.71 7.70
CA PHE A 23 -29.33 4.06 8.25
C PHE A 23 -29.33 4.01 9.79
N ILE A 24 -28.18 4.29 10.41
CA ILE A 24 -28.11 4.89 11.74
C ILE A 24 -27.02 5.96 11.68
N GLN A 25 -27.44 7.23 11.58
CA GLN A 25 -26.55 8.37 11.55
C GLN A 25 -26.11 8.70 12.99
N CYS A 26 -25.03 8.06 13.43
CA CYS A 26 -24.33 8.43 14.66
C CYS A 26 -23.11 9.27 14.27
N SER A 27 -23.16 10.58 14.52
CA SER A 27 -22.09 11.52 14.16
C SER A 27 -20.92 11.42 15.15
N TYR A 28 -20.11 10.39 14.97
CA TYR A 28 -18.72 10.40 15.43
C TYR A 28 -17.88 10.99 14.30
N THR A 29 -17.31 12.17 14.51
CA THR A 29 -16.25 12.71 13.64
C THR A 29 -15.01 11.83 13.80
N TYR A 30 -14.94 10.76 13.01
CA TYR A 30 -13.73 9.96 12.84
C TYR A 30 -12.80 10.72 11.90
N LEU A 31 -11.63 11.10 12.41
CA LEU A 31 -10.64 11.87 11.67
C LEU A 31 -9.70 10.91 10.96
N TYR A 32 -9.89 10.76 9.65
CA TYR A 32 -8.79 10.36 8.77
C TYR A 32 -7.88 11.59 8.63
N PHE A 33 -6.64 11.47 9.06
CA PHE A 33 -5.64 12.52 8.89
C PHE A 33 -4.48 12.00 8.05
N SER A 34 -4.04 12.82 7.09
CA SER A 34 -2.83 12.52 6.33
C SER A 34 -1.64 12.59 7.28
N VAL A 35 -0.87 11.50 7.37
CA VAL A 35 0.35 11.39 8.19
C VAL A 35 1.62 11.45 7.35
N PHE A 36 1.49 11.15 6.06
CA PHE A 36 2.59 11.15 5.12
C PHE A 36 2.06 11.57 3.75
N SER A 37 2.84 12.40 3.06
CA SER A 37 2.55 12.85 1.70
C SER A 37 3.89 13.08 0.98
N LYS A 38 4.07 12.45 -0.18
CA LYS A 38 5.26 12.66 -1.02
C LYS A 38 4.94 12.52 -2.50
N ALA A 39 5.50 13.38 -3.34
CA ALA A 39 5.29 13.30 -4.80
C ALA A 39 5.91 12.00 -5.36
N LEU A 40 5.24 11.37 -6.34
CA LEU A 40 5.73 10.12 -6.93
C LEU A 40 7.09 10.27 -7.62
N THR A 41 7.39 11.47 -8.15
CA THR A 41 8.71 11.81 -8.73
C THR A 41 9.84 11.70 -7.71
N ASP A 42 9.53 11.93 -6.44
CA ASP A 42 10.51 11.95 -5.35
C ASP A 42 10.64 10.59 -4.65
N LEU A 43 9.90 9.58 -5.14
CA LEU A 43 9.94 8.22 -4.62
C LEU A 43 10.97 7.35 -5.33
N HIS A 44 11.25 7.63 -6.59
CA HIS A 44 12.11 6.75 -7.40
C HIS A 44 13.48 6.55 -6.75
N ASN A 45 13.86 5.28 -6.58
CA ASN A 45 15.11 4.86 -5.97
C ASN A 45 15.34 5.42 -4.55
N THR A 46 14.26 5.66 -3.81
CA THR A 46 14.34 6.09 -2.40
C THR A 46 13.96 4.98 -1.43
N ILE A 47 14.38 5.15 -0.18
CA ILE A 47 13.93 4.36 0.96
C ILE A 47 13.07 5.29 1.83
N LEU A 48 11.80 4.94 2.01
CA LEU A 48 10.88 5.67 2.87
C LEU A 48 10.94 5.12 4.29
N ASP A 49 11.22 5.99 5.26
CA ASP A 49 11.08 5.68 6.68
C ASP A 49 9.78 6.29 7.22
N PHE A 50 8.85 5.43 7.63
CA PHE A 50 7.57 5.81 8.21
C PHE A 50 7.62 5.99 9.73
N THR A 51 8.73 5.64 10.38
CA THR A 51 8.89 5.70 11.84
C THR A 51 8.54 7.06 12.45
N PRO A 52 8.95 8.22 11.89
CA PRO A 52 8.61 9.50 12.49
C PRO A 52 7.17 9.96 12.21
N TYR A 53 6.44 9.27 11.32
CA TYR A 53 5.11 9.68 10.86
C TYR A 53 3.99 8.84 11.46
N PHE A 54 4.23 7.55 11.70
CA PHE A 54 3.17 6.61 12.04
C PHE A 54 3.01 6.41 13.55
N THR A 55 1.77 6.29 13.98
CA THR A 55 1.43 5.86 15.34
C THR A 55 1.13 4.36 15.36
N GLU A 56 1.73 3.59 16.26
CA GLU A 56 1.44 2.14 16.38
C GLU A 56 -0.06 1.85 16.59
N LYS A 57 -0.51 0.68 16.13
CA LYS A 57 -1.88 0.16 16.26
C LYS A 57 -2.93 1.10 15.65
N ARG A 58 -2.62 1.65 14.49
CA ARG A 58 -3.53 2.45 13.66
C ARG A 58 -3.78 1.80 12.32
N TYR A 59 -5.01 1.93 11.83
CA TYR A 59 -5.32 1.60 10.45
C TYR A 59 -4.71 2.66 9.54
N ARG A 60 -4.09 2.22 8.45
CA ARG A 60 -3.44 3.10 7.49
C ARG A 60 -3.87 2.77 6.08
N PHE A 61 -4.01 3.81 5.27
CA PHE A 61 -4.47 3.65 3.90
C PHE A 61 -3.81 4.65 2.96
N ILE A 62 -3.45 4.17 1.78
CA ILE A 62 -3.05 5.01 0.65
C ILE A 62 -4.30 5.62 0.02
N ASP A 63 -4.28 6.94 -0.24
CA ASP A 63 -5.32 7.63 -1.00
C ASP A 63 -5.16 7.37 -2.51
N ILE A 64 -6.13 6.68 -3.11
CA ILE A 64 -6.05 6.29 -4.53
C ILE A 64 -6.12 7.50 -5.48
N ARG A 65 -6.93 8.54 -5.19
CA ARG A 65 -7.00 9.72 -6.07
C ARG A 65 -5.76 10.60 -5.91
N ALA A 66 -5.18 10.71 -4.71
CA ALA A 66 -3.90 11.37 -4.55
C ALA A 66 -2.83 10.66 -5.41
N PHE A 67 -2.86 9.33 -5.44
CA PHE A 67 -1.93 8.54 -6.26
C PHE A 67 -2.15 8.73 -7.77
N LEU A 68 -3.38 8.59 -8.25
CA LEU A 68 -3.70 8.63 -9.68
C LEU A 68 -3.72 10.07 -10.23
N ASP A 69 -4.46 10.97 -9.58
CA ASP A 69 -4.76 12.29 -10.11
C ASP A 69 -3.69 13.31 -9.72
N GLN A 70 -3.21 13.26 -8.48
CA GLN A 70 -2.25 14.24 -7.95
C GLN A 70 -0.80 13.79 -8.04
N ARG A 71 -0.57 12.53 -8.45
CA ARG A 71 0.77 11.92 -8.52
C ARG A 71 1.51 12.03 -7.18
N LYS A 72 0.83 11.67 -6.08
CA LYS A 72 1.39 11.63 -4.72
C LYS A 72 1.10 10.32 -4.00
N LEU A 73 2.05 9.86 -3.19
CA LEU A 73 1.80 8.87 -2.16
C LEU A 73 1.36 9.59 -0.89
N ASP A 74 0.04 9.62 -0.68
CA ASP A 74 -0.56 10.13 0.55
C ASP A 74 -1.08 8.96 1.38
N VAL A 75 -0.68 8.92 2.66
CA VAL A 75 -1.10 7.90 3.62
C VAL A 75 -1.90 8.56 4.74
N TYR A 76 -3.08 8.00 5.00
CA TYR A 76 -3.98 8.43 6.06
C TYR A 76 -3.95 7.45 7.22
N GLU A 77 -4.01 7.96 8.44
CA GLU A 77 -4.21 7.17 9.67
C GLU A 77 -5.64 7.28 10.18
N SER A 78 -6.12 6.19 10.79
CA SER A 78 -7.39 6.12 11.51
C SER A 78 -7.30 5.21 12.74
N THR A 79 -8.10 5.51 13.75
CA THR A 79 -8.26 4.70 14.95
C THR A 79 -9.31 3.59 14.81
N SER A 80 -10.15 3.65 13.77
CA SER A 80 -11.22 2.69 13.52
C SER A 80 -11.41 2.40 12.03
N LEU A 81 -11.84 1.17 11.72
CA LEU A 81 -12.44 0.82 10.45
C LEU A 81 -13.93 1.16 10.55
N GLN A 82 -14.43 2.14 9.78
CA GLN A 82 -15.88 2.34 9.78
C GLN A 82 -16.52 1.17 9.03
N ILE A 83 -17.57 0.58 9.62
CA ILE A 83 -18.45 -0.33 8.88
C ILE A 83 -19.19 0.54 7.84
N GLY A 84 -18.83 0.38 6.57
CA GLY A 84 -19.53 0.99 5.45
C GLY A 84 -18.87 2.22 4.82
N PHE A 85 -17.80 2.80 5.36
CA PHE A 85 -17.07 3.89 4.70
C PHE A 85 -15.64 4.03 5.22
N PRO A 86 -14.71 4.56 4.42
CA PRO A 86 -14.69 4.54 2.97
C PRO A 86 -14.24 3.16 2.44
N ALA A 87 -14.79 2.75 1.30
CA ALA A 87 -14.44 1.49 0.66
C ALA A 87 -12.93 1.43 0.38
N HIS A 88 -12.30 0.33 0.81
CA HIS A 88 -10.88 0.09 0.63
C HIS A 88 -10.62 -1.28 0.02
N ALA A 89 -9.58 -1.36 -0.79
CA ALA A 89 -9.02 -2.62 -1.24
C ALA A 89 -7.83 -2.99 -0.34
N VAL A 90 -7.61 -4.29 -0.15
CA VAL A 90 -6.46 -4.82 0.59
C VAL A 90 -5.59 -5.58 -0.40
N ILE A 91 -4.29 -5.31 -0.40
CA ILE A 91 -3.30 -6.05 -1.17
C ILE A 91 -2.11 -6.39 -0.28
N SER A 92 -1.59 -7.60 -0.43
CA SER A 92 -0.30 -7.99 0.14
C SER A 92 0.72 -8.06 -0.97
N TYR A 93 1.87 -7.43 -0.78
CA TYR A 93 2.95 -7.41 -1.77
C TYR A 93 3.82 -8.67 -1.61
N VAL A 94 3.33 -9.79 -2.10
CA VAL A 94 4.03 -11.08 -2.04
C VAL A 94 5.09 -11.18 -3.15
N TRP A 95 6.32 -10.71 -2.89
CA TRP A 95 7.41 -10.78 -3.89
C TRP A 95 8.74 -11.30 -3.35
N SER A 96 8.73 -12.08 -2.26
CA SER A 96 9.91 -12.91 -1.99
C SER A 96 9.85 -14.13 -2.90
N GLY A 97 10.78 -14.22 -3.87
CA GLY A 97 10.98 -15.40 -4.72
C GLY A 97 10.73 -15.22 -6.22
N LEU A 98 10.25 -14.06 -6.69
CA LEU A 98 10.15 -13.75 -8.12
C LEU A 98 11.18 -12.68 -8.48
N THR A 99 12.30 -13.11 -9.05
CA THR A 99 13.38 -12.24 -9.50
C THR A 99 12.98 -11.60 -10.82
N ALA A 100 12.76 -10.28 -10.83
CA ALA A 100 12.69 -9.52 -12.08
C ALA A 100 14.11 -9.34 -12.65
N GLU A 101 14.25 -9.27 -13.97
CA GLU A 101 15.55 -8.97 -14.55
C GLU A 101 16.00 -7.56 -14.16
N ARG A 102 17.30 -7.39 -13.93
CA ARG A 102 17.89 -6.11 -13.50
C ARG A 102 17.58 -4.96 -14.48
N SER A 103 17.56 -5.24 -15.78
CA SER A 103 17.19 -4.32 -16.85
C SER A 103 15.73 -3.82 -16.75
N GLN A 104 14.82 -4.67 -16.26
CA GLN A 104 13.42 -4.31 -16.02
C GLN A 104 13.29 -3.42 -14.77
N LEU A 105 14.03 -3.75 -13.71
CA LEU A 105 14.07 -2.93 -12.50
C LEU A 105 14.70 -1.55 -12.72
N GLU A 106 15.67 -1.44 -13.63
CA GLU A 106 16.35 -0.18 -13.97
C GLU A 106 15.47 0.77 -14.80
N THR A 107 14.48 0.25 -15.52
CA THR A 107 13.52 1.05 -16.30
C THR A 107 12.24 1.36 -15.53
N GLU A 108 11.90 0.54 -14.54
CA GLU A 108 10.67 0.69 -13.76
C GLU A 108 10.88 1.55 -12.52
N GLN A 109 9.99 2.53 -12.30
CA GLN A 109 10.10 3.38 -11.11
C GLN A 109 9.68 2.59 -9.86
N PHE A 110 10.58 2.47 -8.89
CA PHE A 110 10.31 1.81 -7.62
C PHE A 110 10.78 2.61 -6.42
N PHE A 111 10.29 2.25 -5.23
CA PHE A 111 10.79 2.71 -3.94
C PHE A 111 10.86 1.55 -2.94
N ARG A 112 11.57 1.74 -1.83
CA ARG A 112 11.66 0.77 -0.73
C ARG A 112 11.09 1.37 0.54
N VAL A 113 10.76 0.51 1.50
CA VAL A 113 10.34 0.91 2.84
C VAL A 113 11.38 0.45 3.84
N PHE A 114 11.84 1.36 4.69
CA PHE A 114 12.78 1.07 5.76
C PHE A 114 12.16 0.11 6.77
N CYS A 115 12.86 -0.99 7.08
CA CYS A 115 12.37 -2.04 7.96
C CYS A 115 13.10 -2.10 9.31
N GLY A 116 13.99 -1.15 9.58
CA GLY A 116 14.83 -1.13 10.76
C GLY A 116 16.23 -1.66 10.46
N ILE A 117 17.02 -1.84 11.52
CA ILE A 117 18.40 -2.31 11.49
C ILE A 117 18.49 -3.65 12.26
N HIS A 118 19.35 -4.55 11.81
CA HIS A 118 19.73 -5.77 12.53
C HIS A 118 20.65 -5.44 13.73
N GLU A 119 20.88 -6.40 14.62
CA GLU A 119 21.77 -6.21 15.78
C GLU A 119 23.23 -5.93 15.36
N ASP A 120 23.62 -6.38 14.17
CA ASP A 120 24.94 -6.15 13.57
C ASP A 120 25.10 -4.78 12.88
N GLY A 121 24.06 -3.93 12.92
CA GLY A 121 24.07 -2.61 12.29
C GLY A 121 23.69 -2.61 10.80
N SER A 122 23.41 -3.77 10.18
CA SER A 122 22.99 -3.84 8.78
C SER A 122 21.49 -3.52 8.62
N PRO A 123 21.06 -2.86 7.53
CA PRO A 123 19.64 -2.62 7.27
C PRO A 123 18.85 -3.91 7.12
N ARG A 124 17.64 -3.96 7.67
CA ARG A 124 16.70 -5.05 7.41
C ARG A 124 16.15 -4.93 6.00
N GLU A 125 16.34 -5.98 5.20
CA GLU A 125 15.79 -6.09 3.85
C GLU A 125 14.53 -6.98 3.81
N ASP A 126 13.65 -6.83 4.81
CA ASP A 126 12.47 -7.67 5.01
C ASP A 126 11.40 -7.55 3.89
N GLY A 127 11.66 -6.78 2.83
CA GLY A 127 10.82 -6.80 1.64
C GLY A 127 11.40 -6.06 0.45
N GLY A 128 11.08 -6.58 -0.73
CA GLY A 128 11.54 -6.07 -2.02
C GLY A 128 11.02 -4.66 -2.36
N PRO A 129 11.51 -4.10 -3.48
CA PRO A 129 11.08 -2.80 -3.96
C PRO A 129 9.59 -2.81 -4.36
N ILE A 130 8.89 -1.74 -4.03
CA ILE A 130 7.51 -1.48 -4.45
C ILE A 130 7.57 -0.77 -5.80
N ASN A 131 7.00 -1.41 -6.81
CA ASN A 131 6.93 -0.88 -8.17
C ASN A 131 5.76 0.12 -8.30
N LEU A 132 6.04 1.35 -8.71
CA LEU A 132 5.04 2.40 -8.86
C LEU A 132 4.04 2.10 -9.98
N LYS A 133 4.45 1.42 -11.04
CA LYS A 133 3.57 1.04 -12.16
C LYS A 133 2.59 -0.05 -11.75
N VAL A 134 3.06 -1.04 -10.98
CA VAL A 134 2.20 -2.06 -10.39
C VAL A 134 1.20 -1.42 -9.43
N LEU A 135 1.65 -0.53 -8.55
CA LEU A 135 0.77 0.19 -7.63
C LEU A 135 -0.26 1.05 -8.37
N GLU A 136 0.12 1.69 -9.48
CA GLU A 136 -0.79 2.42 -10.36
C GLU A 136 -1.89 1.51 -10.93
N TYR A 137 -1.54 0.31 -11.44
CA TYR A 137 -2.54 -0.64 -11.94
C TYR A 137 -3.49 -1.12 -10.84
N VAL A 138 -2.98 -1.37 -9.64
CA VAL A 138 -3.82 -1.74 -8.49
C VAL A 138 -4.78 -0.60 -8.14
N CYS A 139 -4.30 0.65 -8.10
CA CYS A 139 -5.11 1.84 -7.89
C CYS A 139 -6.20 2.01 -8.97
N LEU A 140 -5.86 1.83 -10.24
CA LEU A 140 -6.81 1.89 -11.37
C LEU A 140 -7.89 0.81 -11.24
N TYR A 141 -7.51 -0.43 -10.96
CA TYR A 141 -8.47 -1.52 -10.79
C TYR A 141 -9.38 -1.30 -9.57
N ALA A 142 -8.80 -0.90 -8.44
CA ALA A 142 -9.53 -0.68 -7.20
C ALA A 142 -10.53 0.48 -7.31
N SER A 143 -10.19 1.57 -8.02
CA SER A 143 -11.07 2.72 -8.21
C SER A 143 -12.07 2.59 -9.35
N SER A 144 -11.90 1.61 -10.24
CA SER A 144 -12.79 1.42 -11.40
C SER A 144 -14.24 1.18 -10.97
N PRO A 145 -15.23 1.80 -11.66
CA PRO A 145 -16.65 1.50 -11.47
C PRO A 145 -17.02 0.03 -11.77
N SER A 146 -16.30 -0.60 -12.71
CA SER A 146 -16.46 -2.03 -13.02
C SER A 146 -15.67 -2.94 -12.06
N GLY A 147 -14.81 -2.35 -11.23
CA GLY A 147 -14.04 -3.02 -10.20
C GLY A 147 -14.72 -2.89 -8.84
N LEU A 148 -14.07 -2.19 -7.90
CA LEU A 148 -14.48 -2.14 -6.49
C LEU A 148 -15.00 -0.78 -6.05
N SER A 149 -14.82 0.27 -6.87
CA SER A 149 -15.12 1.66 -6.50
C SER A 149 -14.51 2.09 -5.16
N CYS A 150 -13.30 1.62 -4.85
CA CYS A 150 -12.59 1.95 -3.63
C CYS A 150 -11.93 3.33 -3.69
N ARG A 151 -11.93 4.03 -2.55
CA ARG A 151 -11.24 5.32 -2.36
C ARG A 151 -9.82 5.13 -1.83
N TYR A 152 -9.60 4.03 -1.12
CA TYR A 152 -8.40 3.77 -0.34
C TYR A 152 -7.81 2.39 -0.64
N LEU A 153 -6.51 2.25 -0.44
CA LEU A 153 -5.79 1.01 -0.60
C LEU A 153 -4.98 0.72 0.67
N TRP A 154 -5.14 -0.47 1.24
CA TRP A 154 -4.23 -1.00 2.25
C TRP A 154 -3.19 -1.87 1.55
N LEU A 155 -1.92 -1.58 1.80
CA LEU A 155 -0.77 -2.31 1.26
C LEU A 155 0.15 -2.63 2.44
N ASP A 156 0.33 -3.90 2.77
CA ASP A 156 1.12 -4.39 3.91
C ASP A 156 2.46 -3.65 4.11
N ARG A 157 3.23 -3.45 3.05
CA ARG A 157 4.56 -2.81 3.10
C ARG A 157 4.52 -1.32 3.42
N VAL A 158 3.42 -0.62 3.12
CA VAL A 158 3.28 0.84 3.31
C VAL A 158 2.38 1.16 4.51
N CYS A 159 1.37 0.34 4.76
CA CYS A 159 0.34 0.61 5.76
C CYS A 159 0.67 -0.02 7.13
N ILE A 160 1.68 -0.89 7.21
CA ILE A 160 2.21 -1.41 8.48
C ILE A 160 3.52 -0.69 8.81
N LEU A 161 3.68 -0.26 10.07
CA LEU A 161 4.93 0.31 10.56
C LEU A 161 6.00 -0.79 10.65
N GLN A 162 6.85 -0.88 9.63
CA GLN A 162 7.77 -2.01 9.44
C GLN A 162 8.81 -2.16 10.57
N THR A 163 9.12 -1.07 11.26
CA THR A 163 10.07 -1.01 12.37
C THR A 163 9.46 -1.48 13.71
N SER A 164 8.14 -1.65 13.80
CA SER A 164 7.45 -2.06 15.03
C SER A 164 6.96 -3.51 14.96
N LYS A 165 7.49 -4.36 15.85
CA LYS A 165 6.96 -5.72 16.06
C LYS A 165 5.52 -5.70 16.57
N GLN A 166 5.17 -4.70 17.37
CA GLN A 166 3.84 -4.56 17.96
C GLN A 166 2.80 -4.19 16.88
N ASP A 167 3.13 -3.24 16.00
CA ASP A 167 2.24 -2.83 14.91
C ASP A 167 2.04 -3.97 13.90
N LYS A 168 3.13 -4.68 13.56
CA LYS A 168 3.07 -5.89 12.71
C LYS A 168 2.10 -6.92 13.27
N ALA A 169 2.30 -7.36 14.51
CA ALA A 169 1.46 -8.38 15.15
C ALA A 169 0.00 -7.96 15.35
N TRP A 170 -0.29 -6.66 15.32
CA TRP A 170 -1.66 -6.16 15.41
C TRP A 170 -2.37 -6.15 14.04
N GLN A 171 -1.62 -5.98 12.94
CA GLN A 171 -2.16 -5.92 11.58
C GLN A 171 -2.24 -7.31 10.90
N ILE A 172 -1.28 -8.20 11.18
CA ILE A 172 -1.10 -9.53 10.58
C ILE A 172 -0.66 -10.56 11.62
#